data_AF-A0A1F1KWM9-F1
#
_entry.id   AF-A0A1F1KWM9-F1
#
_cell.length_a   1.000
_cell.length_b   1.000
_cell.length_c   1.000
_cell.angle_alpha   90.00
_cell.angle_beta   90.00
_cell.angle_gamma   90.00
#
_symmetry.space_group_name_H-M   'P 1'
#
loop_
_entity.id
_entity.type
_entity.pdbx_description
1 polymer ?
#
loop_
_entity_poly.entity_id
_entity_poly.type
_entity_poly.pdbx_seq_one_letter_code
_entity_poly.pdbx_strand_id
1 'polypeptide(L)'
;MHRRVLRRSGVPAALIALAIGLTACSSPTSELEEQDLVAQGNAAPAESPQVSDPAGGETIPVPGSVRALVATGDRVAAQIENPPSLELGRVDGTSWSAEDSVPLPAGAGTASAAHDGTVLVPHGDGVVLVSPDGGVRELAGLGPVSAAALTLDGRLLTGTPDGEIVVRDAGGAEQHRIDGLTSVDEISVSGDGSVTALSRPDTVIASIDLEADHAGPLLRAGKGAGLLDELGEGSVIASDTVGGTLLVYSTSPVRLHQQFPVAPAPWAVAEDPTRQVVWVASTGTNTIQAYDLGDGVGILRADIPTVRQPDSLAVTESGTVVVGSADGAGLHLLRPTLTEPAS
;
A
#
# COMPACT_ATOMS: atom_id res chain seq x y z
N MET A 1 74.25 -41.34 59.54
CA MET A 1 75.06 -40.23 58.98
C MET A 1 74.15 -39.32 58.17
N HIS A 2 74.39 -38.02 58.30
CA HIS A 2 73.56 -36.89 57.89
C HIS A 2 73.10 -36.86 56.43
N ARG A 3 71.89 -36.31 56.21
CA ARG A 3 71.64 -35.06 55.45
C ARG A 3 70.13 -34.74 55.53
N ARG A 4 69.80 -33.53 56.03
CA ARG A 4 69.25 -32.38 55.26
C ARG A 4 67.83 -32.63 54.75
N VAL A 5 66.85 -31.72 54.78
CA VAL A 5 66.73 -30.29 55.09
C VAL A 5 65.22 -30.03 55.18
N LEU A 6 64.79 -29.12 56.07
CA LEU A 6 63.41 -28.64 56.17
C LEU A 6 63.01 -27.76 54.98
N ARG A 7 61.73 -27.84 54.57
CA ARG A 7 60.79 -26.71 54.35
C ARG A 7 59.41 -27.29 53.97
N ARG A 8 58.47 -27.31 54.93
CA ARG A 8 57.35 -26.37 55.11
C ARG A 8 56.34 -26.37 53.95
N SER A 9 55.23 -27.11 54.15
CA SER A 9 53.91 -26.82 53.57
C SER A 9 52.88 -26.92 54.68
N GLY A 10 52.03 -25.91 54.77
CA GLY A 10 51.11 -25.65 55.86
C GLY A 10 49.93 -26.62 55.96
N VAL A 11 49.35 -26.61 57.14
CA VAL A 11 48.13 -27.24 57.63
C VAL A 11 47.29 -26.08 58.23
N PRO A 12 45.96 -26.12 58.42
CA PRO A 12 44.88 -26.95 57.87
C PRO A 12 43.69 -26.12 57.31
N ALA A 13 42.69 -26.87 56.82
CA ALA A 13 41.29 -26.49 56.72
C ALA A 13 40.66 -26.02 58.06
N ALA A 14 39.65 -25.14 57.99
CA ALA A 14 38.39 -25.26 58.74
C ALA A 14 37.32 -24.24 58.28
N LEU A 15 36.26 -24.80 57.71
CA LEU A 15 34.87 -24.35 57.59
C LEU A 15 34.41 -23.14 58.42
N ILE A 16 33.84 -22.14 57.73
CA ILE A 16 32.65 -21.41 58.20
C ILE A 16 31.67 -21.34 57.02
N ALA A 17 30.55 -22.04 57.17
CA ALA A 17 29.38 -21.88 56.33
C ALA A 17 28.62 -20.62 56.77
N LEU A 18 28.37 -19.71 55.84
CA LEU A 18 27.35 -18.68 56.00
C LEU A 18 26.56 -18.59 54.69
N ALA A 19 25.45 -19.33 54.66
CA ALA A 19 24.43 -19.21 53.63
C ALA A 19 23.65 -17.92 53.90
N ILE A 20 23.88 -16.90 53.08
CA ILE A 20 22.96 -15.78 52.91
C ILE A 20 22.41 -15.91 51.50
N GLY A 21 21.16 -16.37 51.41
CA GLY A 21 20.41 -16.38 50.16
C GLY A 21 20.17 -14.96 49.69
N LEU A 22 20.84 -14.57 48.62
CA LEU A 22 20.44 -13.44 47.80
C LEU A 22 19.49 -13.98 46.72
N THR A 23 18.19 -14.02 47.03
CA THR A 23 17.16 -14.06 46.01
C THR A 23 17.11 -12.70 45.34
N ALA A 24 18.02 -12.45 44.40
CA ALA A 24 17.92 -11.36 43.46
C ALA A 24 16.97 -11.78 42.32
N CYS A 25 15.67 -11.82 42.64
CA CYS A 25 14.63 -11.67 41.62
C CYS A 25 14.59 -10.17 41.28
N SER A 26 15.43 -9.73 40.36
CA SER A 26 15.25 -8.46 39.67
C SER A 26 14.81 -8.77 38.25
N SER A 27 13.50 -8.86 38.05
CA SER A 27 12.90 -8.58 36.76
C SER A 27 12.35 -7.15 36.85
N PRO A 28 13.01 -6.19 36.20
CA PRO A 28 12.26 -5.09 35.64
C PRO A 28 12.80 -4.80 34.24
N THR A 29 12.19 -5.41 33.23
CA THR A 29 12.25 -4.84 31.88
C THR A 29 11.00 -5.21 31.09
N SER A 30 9.84 -5.28 31.74
CA SER A 30 8.55 -5.41 31.03
C SER A 30 7.83 -4.06 30.90
N GLU A 31 8.25 -3.02 31.64
CA GLU A 31 7.64 -1.68 31.52
C GLU A 31 8.25 -0.82 30.40
N LEU A 32 9.43 -1.18 29.86
CA LEU A 32 10.02 -0.52 28.69
C LEU A 32 9.60 -1.17 27.35
N GLU A 33 9.05 -2.38 27.39
CA GLU A 33 8.55 -3.06 26.19
C GLU A 33 7.08 -2.70 25.91
N GLU A 34 6.25 -2.45 26.92
CA GLU A 34 4.83 -2.10 26.71
C GLU A 34 4.57 -0.64 26.29
N GLN A 35 5.53 0.28 26.48
CA GLN A 35 5.33 1.71 26.20
C GLN A 35 5.74 2.15 24.79
N ASP A 36 6.26 1.25 23.94
CA ASP A 36 6.73 1.62 22.59
C ASP A 36 6.56 0.51 21.54
N LEU A 37 5.63 -0.44 21.74
CA LEU A 37 5.18 -1.30 20.63
C LEU A 37 4.35 -0.44 19.68
N VAL A 38 5.02 0.30 18.80
CA VAL A 38 4.40 0.83 17.59
C VAL A 38 3.80 -0.37 16.88
N ALA A 39 2.48 -0.47 16.84
CA ALA A 39 1.78 -1.51 16.10
C ALA A 39 2.29 -1.48 14.66
N GLN A 40 2.86 -2.59 14.19
CA GLN A 40 3.37 -2.75 12.83
C GLN A 40 2.37 -3.56 12.01
N GLY A 41 2.34 -3.29 10.71
CA GLY A 41 1.39 -3.91 9.79
C GLY A 41 -0.04 -3.41 9.98
N ASN A 42 -0.96 -3.97 9.18
CA ASN A 42 -2.39 -3.65 9.16
C ASN A 42 -2.66 -2.14 9.13
N ALA A 43 -1.90 -1.41 8.30
CA ALA A 43 -2.10 0.01 8.15
C ALA A 43 -3.54 0.32 7.69
N ALA A 44 -4.09 1.38 8.27
CA ALA A 44 -5.38 1.96 7.90
C ALA A 44 -5.22 3.48 7.79
N PRO A 45 -6.05 4.16 6.99
CA PRO A 45 -6.03 5.61 6.94
C PRO A 45 -6.31 6.18 8.33
N ALA A 46 -5.53 7.19 8.74
CA ALA A 46 -5.75 7.86 10.02
C ALA A 46 -7.03 8.69 9.97
N GLU A 47 -7.66 8.93 11.14
CA GLU A 47 -8.78 9.86 11.20
C GLU A 47 -8.35 11.29 10.85
N SER A 48 -8.94 11.84 9.79
CA SER A 48 -8.63 13.18 9.35
C SER A 48 -9.10 14.28 10.31
N PRO A 49 -8.36 15.40 10.41
CA PRO A 49 -8.84 16.62 11.05
C PRO A 49 -10.23 17.03 10.55
N GLN A 50 -11.07 17.56 11.44
CA GLN A 50 -12.44 17.97 11.09
C GLN A 50 -12.49 19.19 10.17
N VAL A 51 -11.47 20.05 10.23
CA VAL A 51 -11.36 21.22 9.36
C VAL A 51 -10.74 20.78 8.03
N SER A 52 -11.44 21.07 6.94
CA SER A 52 -10.96 20.93 5.57
C SER A 52 -11.37 22.19 4.81
N ASP A 53 -10.42 22.76 4.07
CA ASP A 53 -10.60 23.93 3.21
C ASP A 53 -9.92 23.63 1.86
N PRO A 54 -10.56 22.83 0.99
CA PRO A 54 -9.97 22.41 -0.27
C PRO A 54 -9.58 23.63 -1.11
N ALA A 55 -8.33 23.67 -1.58
CA ALA A 55 -7.79 24.80 -2.30
C ALA A 55 -7.54 24.48 -3.77
N GLY A 56 -7.97 25.40 -4.65
CA GLY A 56 -7.92 25.19 -6.09
C GLY A 56 -8.97 24.18 -6.58
N GLY A 57 -9.03 23.97 -7.89
CA GLY A 57 -9.88 22.92 -8.45
C GLY A 57 -11.39 23.10 -8.24
N GLU A 58 -12.11 21.99 -8.37
CA GLU A 58 -13.54 21.88 -8.09
C GLU A 58 -13.83 20.65 -7.22
N THR A 59 -14.81 20.78 -6.32
CA THR A 59 -15.36 19.65 -5.57
C THR A 59 -16.64 19.15 -6.23
N ILE A 60 -16.65 17.87 -6.59
CA ILE A 60 -17.75 17.21 -7.30
C ILE A 60 -18.46 16.27 -6.33
N PRO A 61 -19.78 16.43 -6.11
CA PRO A 61 -20.52 15.50 -5.28
C PRO A 61 -20.65 14.13 -5.96
N VAL A 62 -20.47 13.07 -5.18
CA VAL A 62 -20.71 11.66 -5.55
C VAL A 62 -21.54 10.97 -4.47
N PRO A 63 -22.24 9.85 -4.76
CA PRO A 63 -23.22 9.27 -3.84
C PRO A 63 -22.60 8.46 -2.70
N GLY A 64 -21.79 9.10 -1.84
CA GLY A 64 -21.28 8.50 -0.59
C GLY A 64 -19.76 8.56 -0.45
N SER A 65 -19.23 7.67 0.38
CA SER A 65 -17.80 7.51 0.65
C SER A 65 -17.07 6.90 -0.54
N VAL A 66 -16.01 7.57 -1.00
CA VAL A 66 -15.13 7.10 -2.07
C VAL A 66 -14.01 6.26 -1.48
N ARG A 67 -13.99 4.98 -1.83
CA ARG A 67 -13.03 3.98 -1.35
C ARG A 67 -11.76 3.92 -2.19
N ALA A 68 -11.91 4.00 -3.51
CA ALA A 68 -10.84 3.85 -4.47
C ALA A 68 -11.12 4.72 -5.70
N LEU A 69 -10.05 5.16 -6.36
CA LEU A 69 -10.11 5.84 -7.63
C LEU A 69 -9.19 5.11 -8.60
N VAL A 70 -9.71 4.86 -9.80
CA VAL A 70 -8.94 4.26 -10.89
C VAL A 70 -9.06 5.17 -12.10
N ALA A 71 -7.94 5.65 -12.62
CA ALA A 71 -7.90 6.42 -13.86
C ALA A 71 -7.47 5.54 -15.04
N THR A 72 -8.14 5.69 -16.17
CA THR A 72 -7.81 5.04 -17.44
C THR A 72 -7.95 6.08 -18.54
N GLY A 73 -6.80 6.65 -18.95
CA GLY A 73 -6.80 7.88 -19.74
C GLY A 73 -7.45 9.02 -18.94
N ASP A 74 -8.45 9.67 -19.54
CA ASP A 74 -9.28 10.70 -18.90
C ASP A 74 -10.62 10.18 -18.36
N ARG A 75 -10.83 8.85 -18.35
CA ARG A 75 -11.96 8.23 -17.64
C ARG A 75 -11.52 7.86 -16.23
N VAL A 76 -12.41 8.04 -15.28
CA VAL A 76 -12.18 7.71 -13.87
C VAL A 76 -13.35 6.87 -13.36
N ALA A 77 -13.02 5.78 -12.67
CA ALA A 77 -13.96 4.99 -11.90
C ALA A 77 -13.79 5.35 -10.41
N ALA A 78 -14.83 5.92 -9.81
CA ALA A 78 -14.90 6.19 -8.38
C ALA A 78 -15.67 5.05 -7.69
N GLN A 79 -14.97 4.29 -6.85
CA GLN A 79 -15.60 3.22 -6.07
C GLN A 79 -16.30 3.80 -4.86
N ILE A 80 -17.61 3.59 -4.78
CA ILE A 80 -18.47 4.04 -3.69
C ILE A 80 -18.76 2.87 -2.75
N GLU A 81 -18.69 3.10 -1.43
CA GLU A 81 -18.91 2.02 -0.44
C GLU A 81 -20.38 1.69 -0.20
N ASN A 82 -21.27 2.69 -0.20
CA ASN A 82 -22.64 2.52 0.30
C ASN A 82 -23.67 3.34 -0.52
N PRO A 83 -24.46 2.69 -1.41
CA PRO A 83 -24.36 1.28 -1.80
C PRO A 83 -23.09 0.99 -2.64
N PRO A 84 -22.52 -0.24 -2.56
CA PRO A 84 -21.33 -0.60 -3.34
C PRO A 84 -21.55 -0.42 -4.84
N SER A 85 -20.74 0.45 -5.46
CA SER A 85 -20.84 0.75 -6.90
C SER A 85 -19.54 1.35 -7.45
N LEU A 86 -19.35 1.28 -8.76
CA LEU A 86 -18.38 2.10 -9.49
C LEU A 86 -19.13 3.20 -10.24
N GLU A 87 -18.90 4.45 -9.85
CA GLU A 87 -19.37 5.61 -10.59
C GLU A 87 -18.34 5.95 -11.67
N LEU A 88 -18.72 5.77 -12.94
CA LEU A 88 -17.88 5.99 -14.10
C LEU A 88 -18.12 7.38 -14.65
N GLY A 89 -17.04 8.12 -14.91
CA GLY A 89 -17.15 9.43 -15.53
C GLY A 89 -15.89 9.83 -16.27
N ARG A 90 -16.05 10.89 -17.06
CA ARG A 90 -14.96 11.55 -17.78
C ARG A 90 -14.54 12.82 -17.07
N VAL A 91 -13.24 13.01 -16.98
CA VAL A 91 -12.63 14.23 -16.45
C VAL A 91 -12.12 15.07 -17.61
N ASP A 92 -12.50 16.35 -17.63
CA ASP A 92 -11.93 17.36 -18.52
C ASP A 92 -11.62 18.62 -17.71
N GLY A 93 -10.35 18.95 -17.56
CA GLY A 93 -9.96 20.00 -16.64
C GLY A 93 -10.26 19.59 -15.21
N THR A 94 -11.07 20.39 -14.55
CA THR A 94 -11.58 20.15 -13.20
C THR A 94 -13.04 19.73 -13.21
N SER A 95 -13.62 19.52 -14.40
CA SER A 95 -15.02 19.14 -14.55
C SER A 95 -15.18 17.63 -14.63
N TRP A 96 -16.28 17.14 -14.07
CA TRP A 96 -16.71 15.74 -14.11
C TRP A 96 -17.97 15.57 -14.96
N SER A 97 -17.93 14.64 -15.90
CA SER A 97 -19.10 14.22 -16.69
C SER A 97 -19.43 12.77 -16.35
N ALA A 98 -20.49 12.56 -15.57
CA ALA A 98 -20.97 11.21 -15.26
C ALA A 98 -21.39 10.47 -16.53
N GLU A 99 -20.99 9.21 -16.66
CA GLU A 99 -21.27 8.36 -17.81
C GLU A 99 -22.17 7.17 -17.44
N ASP A 100 -21.77 6.37 -16.44
CA ASP A 100 -22.51 5.16 -16.04
C ASP A 100 -22.24 4.82 -14.56
N SER A 101 -23.04 3.91 -13.99
CA SER A 101 -22.86 3.36 -12.65
C SER A 101 -22.98 1.84 -12.68
N VAL A 102 -21.95 1.15 -12.19
CA VAL A 102 -21.90 -0.31 -12.12
C VAL A 102 -22.11 -0.76 -10.67
N PRO A 103 -23.23 -1.42 -10.34
CA PRO A 103 -23.42 -2.00 -9.02
C PRO A 103 -22.35 -3.05 -8.70
N LEU A 104 -21.83 -3.03 -7.48
CA LEU A 104 -20.85 -3.99 -7.01
C LEU A 104 -21.47 -4.98 -6.01
N PRO A 105 -20.95 -6.21 -5.91
CA PRO A 105 -21.30 -7.13 -4.83
C PRO A 105 -21.02 -6.54 -3.45
N ALA A 106 -21.78 -6.98 -2.45
CA ALA A 106 -21.48 -6.64 -1.06
C ALA A 106 -20.11 -7.17 -0.65
N GLY A 107 -19.35 -6.37 0.10
CA GLY A 107 -17.98 -6.74 0.48
C GLY A 107 -16.98 -6.71 -0.68
N ALA A 108 -17.26 -5.95 -1.73
CA ALA A 108 -16.29 -5.62 -2.76
C ALA A 108 -15.00 -5.04 -2.14
N GLY A 109 -13.86 -5.61 -2.50
CA GLY A 109 -12.54 -5.11 -2.16
C GLY A 109 -12.17 -3.89 -2.99
N THR A 110 -10.93 -3.44 -2.87
CA THR A 110 -10.44 -2.21 -3.51
C THR A 110 -10.31 -2.41 -5.04
N ALA A 111 -10.81 -1.45 -5.81
CA ALA A 111 -10.68 -1.46 -7.27
C ALA A 111 -9.22 -1.24 -7.72
N SER A 112 -8.80 -1.89 -8.80
CA SER A 112 -7.50 -1.72 -9.46
C SER A 112 -7.65 -1.57 -10.97
N ALA A 113 -6.63 -1.05 -11.66
CA ALA A 113 -6.56 -0.99 -13.11
C ALA A 113 -5.61 -2.05 -13.68
N ALA A 114 -6.00 -2.63 -14.81
CA ALA A 114 -5.09 -3.29 -15.73
C ALA A 114 -4.55 -2.31 -16.79
N HIS A 115 -3.42 -2.67 -17.40
CA HIS A 115 -2.80 -1.88 -18.48
C HIS A 115 -3.67 -1.73 -19.73
N ASP A 116 -4.61 -2.66 -19.97
CA ASP A 116 -5.58 -2.54 -21.06
C ASP A 116 -6.76 -1.61 -20.73
N GLY A 117 -6.77 -1.02 -19.52
CA GLY A 117 -7.79 -0.12 -19.02
C GLY A 117 -9.00 -0.83 -18.38
N THR A 118 -8.95 -2.15 -18.22
CA THR A 118 -9.97 -2.88 -17.48
C THR A 118 -9.87 -2.55 -15.99
N VAL A 119 -10.99 -2.17 -15.38
CA VAL A 119 -11.09 -2.01 -13.92
C VAL A 119 -11.47 -3.35 -13.31
N LEU A 120 -10.73 -3.80 -12.30
CA LEU A 120 -10.99 -5.02 -11.55
C LEU A 120 -11.44 -4.69 -10.13
N VAL A 121 -12.47 -5.38 -9.66
CA VAL A 121 -12.94 -5.27 -8.28
C VAL A 121 -13.09 -6.67 -7.69
N PRO A 122 -12.18 -7.11 -6.81
CA PRO A 122 -12.34 -8.39 -6.13
C PRO A 122 -13.54 -8.35 -5.18
N HIS A 123 -14.14 -9.50 -4.93
CA HIS A 123 -15.13 -9.70 -3.87
C HIS A 123 -15.01 -11.11 -3.30
N GLY A 124 -15.76 -11.41 -2.26
CA GLY A 124 -15.56 -12.60 -1.41
C GLY A 124 -15.29 -13.93 -2.13
N ASP A 125 -15.88 -14.18 -3.30
CA ASP A 125 -15.69 -15.40 -4.09
C ASP A 125 -15.39 -15.17 -5.59
N GLY A 126 -14.99 -13.96 -5.97
CA GLY A 126 -14.92 -13.59 -7.38
C GLY A 126 -14.30 -12.23 -7.68
N VAL A 127 -14.41 -11.82 -8.95
CA VAL A 127 -13.92 -10.53 -9.45
C VAL A 127 -14.91 -9.95 -10.46
N VAL A 128 -15.29 -8.69 -10.28
CA VAL A 128 -15.97 -7.90 -11.31
C VAL A 128 -14.93 -7.23 -12.20
N LEU A 129 -15.08 -7.38 -13.52
CA LEU A 129 -14.27 -6.73 -14.53
C LEU A 129 -15.13 -5.75 -15.32
N VAL A 130 -14.68 -4.50 -15.43
CA VAL A 130 -15.30 -3.46 -16.24
C VAL A 130 -14.33 -3.05 -17.34
N SER A 131 -14.63 -3.39 -18.59
CA SER A 131 -13.77 -3.08 -19.73
C SER A 131 -13.88 -1.59 -20.13
N PRO A 132 -12.86 -1.04 -20.82
CA PRO A 132 -12.85 0.38 -21.21
C PRO A 132 -14.02 0.81 -22.08
N ASP A 133 -14.68 -0.12 -22.77
CA ASP A 133 -15.88 0.13 -23.60
C ASP A 133 -17.19 0.10 -22.80
N GLY A 134 -17.12 -0.13 -21.48
CA GLY A 134 -18.27 -0.21 -20.57
C GLY A 134 -18.85 -1.61 -20.40
N GLY A 135 -18.23 -2.65 -20.97
CA GLY A 135 -18.63 -4.03 -20.75
C GLY A 135 -18.39 -4.45 -19.29
N VAL A 136 -19.40 -5.07 -18.66
CA VAL A 136 -19.29 -5.60 -17.29
C VAL A 136 -19.35 -7.12 -17.33
N ARG A 137 -18.39 -7.77 -16.67
CA ARG A 137 -18.33 -9.23 -16.53
C ARG A 137 -17.96 -9.60 -15.09
N GLU A 138 -18.72 -10.51 -14.50
CA GLU A 138 -18.40 -11.08 -13.19
C GLU A 138 -17.85 -12.50 -13.37
N LEU A 139 -16.72 -12.78 -12.72
CA LEU A 139 -16.19 -14.12 -12.54
C LEU A 139 -16.42 -14.55 -11.10
N ALA A 140 -17.32 -15.51 -10.88
CA ALA A 140 -17.68 -16.02 -9.56
C ALA A 140 -17.21 -17.47 -9.36
N GLY A 141 -17.23 -17.94 -8.10
CA GLY A 141 -16.83 -19.30 -7.75
C GLY A 141 -15.32 -19.55 -7.83
N LEU A 142 -14.52 -18.48 -7.65
CA LEU A 142 -13.06 -18.55 -7.68
C LEU A 142 -12.47 -19.04 -6.34
N GLY A 143 -13.28 -19.11 -5.28
CA GLY A 143 -12.82 -19.23 -3.89
C GLY A 143 -12.50 -17.85 -3.30
N PRO A 144 -11.97 -17.77 -2.07
CA PRO A 144 -11.68 -16.50 -1.41
C PRO A 144 -10.77 -15.59 -2.25
N VAL A 145 -11.22 -14.37 -2.56
CA VAL A 145 -10.44 -13.36 -3.29
C VAL A 145 -10.34 -12.08 -2.46
N SER A 146 -9.11 -11.63 -2.18
CA SER A 146 -8.81 -10.36 -1.49
C SER A 146 -8.18 -9.31 -2.42
N ALA A 147 -7.50 -9.74 -3.48
CA ALA A 147 -6.87 -8.87 -4.47
C ALA A 147 -7.03 -9.45 -5.88
N ALA A 148 -7.01 -8.60 -6.91
CA ALA A 148 -7.06 -9.02 -8.30
C ALA A 148 -6.21 -8.11 -9.21
N ALA A 149 -5.57 -8.70 -10.21
CA ALA A 149 -4.85 -7.99 -11.26
C ALA A 149 -4.88 -8.79 -12.57
N LEU A 150 -4.68 -8.11 -13.71
CA LEU A 150 -4.44 -8.77 -15.00
C LEU A 150 -2.98 -8.63 -15.39
N THR A 151 -2.41 -9.73 -15.85
CA THR A 151 -1.10 -9.70 -16.52
C THR A 151 -1.24 -9.10 -17.92
N LEU A 152 -0.12 -8.66 -18.50
CA LEU A 152 -0.07 -8.14 -19.88
C LEU A 152 -0.50 -9.17 -20.94
N ASP A 153 -0.40 -10.47 -20.63
CA ASP A 153 -0.84 -11.57 -21.49
C ASP A 153 -2.30 -12.00 -21.25
N GLY A 154 -3.03 -11.30 -20.37
CA GLY A 154 -4.47 -11.50 -20.13
C GLY A 154 -4.83 -12.61 -19.15
N ARG A 155 -3.85 -13.16 -18.40
CA ARG A 155 -4.13 -14.03 -17.25
C ARG A 155 -4.68 -13.21 -16.09
N LEU A 156 -5.57 -13.82 -15.31
CA LEU A 156 -6.08 -13.23 -14.08
C LEU A 156 -5.26 -13.73 -12.89
N LEU A 157 -4.75 -12.81 -12.10
CA LEU A 157 -4.14 -13.09 -10.81
C LEU A 157 -5.16 -12.77 -9.73
N THR A 158 -5.42 -13.72 -8.82
CA THR A 158 -6.22 -13.47 -7.62
C THR A 158 -5.40 -13.77 -6.38
N GLY A 159 -5.38 -12.83 -5.43
CA GLY A 159 -4.82 -13.01 -4.11
C GLY A 159 -5.85 -13.57 -3.12
N THR A 160 -5.39 -14.36 -2.15
CA THR A 160 -6.23 -14.91 -1.08
C THR A 160 -5.91 -14.26 0.28
N PRO A 161 -6.89 -14.25 1.21
CA PRO A 161 -6.65 -13.82 2.60
C PRO A 161 -5.59 -14.67 3.33
N ASP A 162 -5.33 -15.89 2.87
CA ASP A 162 -4.39 -16.85 3.47
C ASP A 162 -2.99 -16.80 2.84
N GLY A 163 -2.70 -15.80 1.98
CA GLY A 163 -1.35 -15.54 1.51
C GLY A 163 -0.94 -16.29 0.24
N GLU A 164 -1.91 -16.69 -0.58
CA GLU A 164 -1.66 -17.36 -1.86
C GLU A 164 -2.04 -16.47 -3.03
N ILE A 165 -1.25 -16.53 -4.10
CA ILE A 165 -1.60 -15.98 -5.42
C ILE A 165 -2.00 -17.15 -6.31
N VAL A 166 -3.18 -17.05 -6.91
CA VAL A 166 -3.69 -18.02 -7.86
C VAL A 166 -3.62 -17.43 -9.26
N VAL A 167 -2.87 -18.09 -10.13
CA VAL A 167 -2.76 -17.76 -11.56
C VAL A 167 -3.88 -18.46 -12.30
N ARG A 168 -4.67 -17.69 -13.06
CA ARG A 168 -5.86 -18.16 -13.76
C ARG A 168 -5.82 -17.75 -15.21
N ASP A 169 -6.50 -18.51 -16.06
CA ASP A 169 -6.82 -18.03 -17.40
C ASP A 169 -7.83 -16.87 -17.37
N ALA A 170 -8.08 -16.26 -18.53
CA ALA A 170 -9.04 -15.16 -18.66
C ALA A 170 -10.50 -15.54 -18.27
N GLY A 171 -10.81 -16.83 -18.28
CA GLY A 171 -12.10 -17.40 -17.86
C GLY A 171 -12.19 -17.68 -16.35
N GLY A 172 -11.10 -17.48 -15.60
CA GLY A 172 -11.04 -17.72 -14.16
C GLY A 172 -10.63 -19.15 -13.77
N ALA A 173 -10.33 -20.03 -14.74
CA ALA A 173 -9.88 -21.37 -14.44
C ALA A 173 -8.47 -21.33 -13.84
N GLU A 174 -8.29 -21.95 -12.67
CA GLU A 174 -7.01 -22.05 -11.98
C GLU A 174 -6.02 -22.87 -12.81
N GLN A 175 -4.82 -22.31 -12.97
CA GLN A 175 -3.70 -22.93 -13.67
C GLN A 175 -2.57 -23.29 -12.70
N HIS A 176 -2.27 -22.39 -11.77
CA HIS A 176 -1.15 -22.51 -10.86
C HIS A 176 -1.38 -21.71 -9.57
N ARG A 177 -0.65 -22.06 -8.50
CA ARG A 177 -0.74 -21.42 -7.19
C ARG A 177 0.65 -21.18 -6.60
N ILE A 178 0.81 -20.02 -5.98
CA ILE A 178 2.05 -19.52 -5.42
C ILE A 178 1.80 -19.18 -3.96
N ASP A 179 2.46 -19.86 -3.03
CA ASP A 179 2.33 -19.61 -1.59
C ASP A 179 3.48 -18.72 -1.04
N GLY A 180 3.49 -18.46 0.26
CA GLY A 180 4.65 -17.87 0.96
C GLY A 180 4.44 -16.46 1.50
N LEU A 181 3.21 -15.94 1.43
CA LEU A 181 2.81 -14.69 2.08
C LEU A 181 1.88 -14.97 3.27
N THR A 182 1.63 -13.95 4.10
CA THR A 182 0.66 -14.05 5.20
C THR A 182 -0.76 -13.74 4.71
N SER A 183 -0.89 -12.76 3.81
CA SER A 183 -2.09 -12.43 3.04
C SER A 183 -1.68 -11.85 1.69
N VAL A 184 -2.61 -11.77 0.74
CA VAL A 184 -2.42 -11.02 -0.49
C VAL A 184 -3.46 -9.92 -0.57
N ASP A 185 -3.10 -8.73 -0.12
CA ASP A 185 -4.03 -7.60 -0.03
C ASP A 185 -3.95 -6.65 -1.23
N GLU A 186 -2.89 -6.77 -2.03
CA GLU A 186 -2.72 -6.04 -3.29
C GLU A 186 -1.79 -6.81 -4.23
N ILE A 187 -2.06 -6.72 -5.53
CA ILE A 187 -1.21 -7.25 -6.60
C ILE A 187 -1.00 -6.12 -7.59
N SER A 188 0.26 -5.78 -7.88
CA SER A 188 0.62 -4.81 -8.91
C SER A 188 1.36 -5.53 -10.04
N VAL A 189 1.00 -5.18 -11.28
CA VAL A 189 1.62 -5.67 -12.51
C VAL A 189 2.22 -4.47 -13.22
N SER A 190 3.54 -4.41 -13.33
CA SER A 190 4.20 -3.32 -14.03
C SER A 190 4.14 -3.48 -15.55
N GLY A 191 4.34 -2.39 -16.30
CA GLY A 191 4.38 -2.35 -17.75
C GLY A 191 5.46 -3.24 -18.40
N ASP A 192 6.48 -3.66 -17.64
CA ASP A 192 7.47 -4.67 -18.08
C ASP A 192 7.00 -6.12 -17.84
N GLY A 193 5.83 -6.32 -17.24
CA GLY A 193 5.21 -7.60 -16.91
C GLY A 193 5.63 -8.18 -15.56
N SER A 194 6.52 -7.51 -14.82
CA SER A 194 6.88 -7.94 -13.47
C SER A 194 5.69 -7.79 -12.51
N VAL A 195 5.59 -8.74 -11.57
CA VAL A 195 4.47 -8.80 -10.62
C VAL A 195 5.00 -8.62 -9.21
N THR A 196 4.33 -7.77 -8.44
CA THR A 196 4.55 -7.63 -7.00
C THR A 196 3.27 -7.83 -6.22
N ALA A 197 3.40 -8.27 -4.97
CA ALA A 197 2.27 -8.41 -4.05
C ALA A 197 2.58 -7.80 -2.69
N LEU A 198 1.55 -7.24 -2.06
CA LEU A 198 1.59 -6.68 -0.71
C LEU A 198 0.81 -7.56 0.27
N SER A 199 1.46 -7.88 1.38
CA SER A 199 0.87 -8.48 2.59
C SER A 199 0.90 -7.42 3.69
N ARG A 200 -0.25 -6.85 4.03
CA ARG A 200 -0.39 -5.78 5.03
C ARG A 200 -0.17 -6.24 6.48
N PRO A 201 -0.60 -7.45 6.93
CA PRO A 201 -0.45 -7.88 8.32
C PRO A 201 0.99 -7.93 8.83
N ASP A 202 1.92 -8.35 7.98
CA ASP A 202 3.35 -8.45 8.26
C ASP A 202 4.20 -7.42 7.51
N THR A 203 3.53 -6.53 6.76
CA THR A 203 4.08 -5.41 5.99
C THR A 203 5.15 -5.86 5.01
N VAL A 204 4.84 -6.87 4.20
CA VAL A 204 5.77 -7.48 3.22
C VAL A 204 5.38 -7.12 1.80
N ILE A 205 6.35 -6.64 1.01
CA ILE A 205 6.29 -6.58 -0.45
C ILE A 205 7.15 -7.69 -1.06
N ALA A 206 6.62 -8.37 -2.06
CA ALA A 206 7.22 -9.55 -2.67
C ALA A 206 7.31 -9.42 -4.19
N SER A 207 8.40 -9.92 -4.79
CA SER A 207 8.40 -10.25 -6.23
C SER A 207 7.71 -11.58 -6.45
N ILE A 208 6.88 -11.66 -7.48
CA ILE A 208 6.13 -12.87 -7.82
C ILE A 208 6.61 -13.37 -9.18
N ASP A 209 7.19 -14.56 -9.19
CA ASP A 209 7.46 -15.33 -10.41
C ASP A 209 6.27 -16.25 -10.67
N LEU A 210 5.56 -16.01 -11.77
CA LEU A 210 4.31 -16.71 -12.08
C LEU A 210 4.49 -18.20 -12.38
N GLU A 211 5.73 -18.65 -12.60
CA GLU A 211 6.07 -20.04 -12.87
C GLU A 211 6.68 -20.77 -11.65
N ALA A 212 6.86 -20.05 -10.52
CA ALA A 212 7.38 -20.61 -9.28
C ALA A 212 6.27 -21.08 -8.33
N ASP A 213 6.57 -22.02 -7.44
CA ASP A 213 5.61 -22.52 -6.44
C ASP A 213 5.49 -21.60 -5.20
N HIS A 214 6.46 -20.71 -5.01
CA HIS A 214 6.59 -19.87 -3.82
C HIS A 214 6.91 -18.42 -4.22
N ALA A 215 6.46 -17.48 -3.39
CA ALA A 215 6.81 -16.07 -3.52
C ALA A 215 8.33 -15.89 -3.57
N GLY A 216 8.78 -14.98 -4.43
CA GLY A 216 10.18 -14.68 -4.65
C GLY A 216 10.79 -13.86 -3.50
N PRO A 217 11.82 -13.04 -3.78
CA PRO A 217 12.39 -12.15 -2.79
C PRO A 217 11.32 -11.32 -2.06
N LEU A 218 11.43 -11.26 -0.73
CA LEU A 218 10.53 -10.56 0.17
C LEU A 218 11.28 -9.42 0.84
N LEU A 219 10.65 -8.25 0.94
CA LEU A 219 11.15 -7.14 1.72
C LEU A 219 10.05 -6.59 2.62
N ARG A 220 10.47 -6.04 3.75
CA ARG A 220 9.58 -5.26 4.59
C ARG A 220 9.27 -3.91 3.92
N ALA A 221 7.99 -3.62 3.73
CA ALA A 221 7.42 -2.38 3.24
C ALA A 221 7.20 -1.39 4.39
N GLY A 222 8.27 -0.89 4.99
CA GLY A 222 8.18 0.08 6.09
C GLY A 222 7.65 -0.51 7.41
N LYS A 223 6.97 0.31 8.22
CA LYS A 223 6.34 -0.11 9.48
C LYS A 223 4.89 -0.57 9.28
N GLY A 224 4.21 -0.03 8.28
CA GLY A 224 2.87 -0.43 7.88
C GLY A 224 2.52 0.23 6.57
N ALA A 225 2.71 -0.51 5.48
CA ALA A 225 2.36 -0.06 4.14
C ALA A 225 0.84 0.10 3.96
N GLY A 226 0.43 1.26 3.46
CA GLY A 226 -0.94 1.63 3.11
C GLY A 226 -1.30 1.08 1.74
N LEU A 227 -1.07 1.87 0.68
CA LEU A 227 -1.37 1.53 -0.72
C LEU A 227 -0.09 1.48 -1.57
N LEU A 228 -0.13 0.74 -2.67
CA LEU A 228 0.90 0.79 -3.72
C LEU A 228 0.39 1.54 -4.95
N ASP A 229 1.32 2.07 -5.74
CA ASP A 229 1.06 2.46 -7.13
C ASP A 229 2.31 2.21 -7.98
N GLU A 230 2.13 2.02 -9.29
CA GLU A 230 3.24 1.88 -10.22
C GLU A 230 4.08 3.17 -10.29
N LEU A 231 5.37 3.04 -10.59
CA LEU A 231 6.27 4.16 -10.88
C LEU A 231 7.08 3.84 -12.13
N GLY A 232 6.56 4.24 -13.29
CA GLY A 232 7.11 3.85 -14.57
C GLY A 232 7.33 2.33 -14.69
N GLU A 233 8.20 1.93 -15.60
CA GLU A 233 8.49 0.50 -15.80
C GLU A 233 9.43 -0.05 -14.72
N GLY A 234 9.00 -1.13 -14.06
CA GLY A 234 9.83 -1.92 -13.16
C GLY A 234 10.02 -1.34 -11.75
N SER A 235 9.24 -0.31 -11.38
CA SER A 235 9.23 0.23 -10.01
C SER A 235 7.82 0.43 -9.47
N VAL A 236 7.71 0.43 -8.14
CA VAL A 236 6.47 0.61 -7.39
C VAL A 236 6.72 1.52 -6.19
N ILE A 237 5.78 2.41 -5.92
CA ILE A 237 5.77 3.27 -4.75
C ILE A 237 4.85 2.66 -3.70
N ALA A 238 5.26 2.75 -2.43
CA ALA A 238 4.40 2.44 -1.29
C ALA A 238 4.29 3.63 -0.34
N SER A 239 3.10 3.91 0.16
CA SER A 239 2.93 4.73 1.35
C SER A 239 3.20 3.89 2.60
N ASP A 240 4.11 4.31 3.48
CA ASP A 240 4.24 3.73 4.83
C ASP A 240 3.43 4.61 5.79
N THR A 241 2.15 4.31 5.94
CA THR A 241 1.21 5.11 6.74
C THR A 241 1.64 5.17 8.20
N VAL A 242 2.11 4.04 8.76
CA VAL A 242 2.56 3.94 10.15
C VAL A 242 3.92 4.61 10.33
N GLY A 243 4.83 4.49 9.36
CA GLY A 243 6.16 5.08 9.41
C GLY A 243 6.24 6.54 8.98
N GLY A 244 5.24 7.07 8.30
CA GLY A 244 5.22 8.44 7.77
C GLY A 244 6.21 8.67 6.62
N THR A 245 6.47 7.65 5.81
CA THR A 245 7.45 7.73 4.71
C THR A 245 6.86 7.28 3.38
N LEU A 246 7.41 7.80 2.28
CA LEU A 246 7.26 7.20 0.96
C LEU A 246 8.41 6.21 0.73
N LEU A 247 8.11 5.08 0.10
CA LEU A 247 9.08 4.02 -0.22
C LEU A 247 9.02 3.73 -1.72
N VAL A 248 10.18 3.57 -2.35
CA VAL A 248 10.28 3.23 -3.78
C VAL A 248 11.03 1.92 -3.92
N TYR A 249 10.40 0.93 -4.54
CA TYR A 249 10.97 -0.39 -4.79
C TYR A 249 11.11 -0.64 -6.28
N SER A 250 12.17 -1.35 -6.69
CA SER A 250 12.11 -2.10 -7.96
C SER A 250 11.17 -3.29 -7.81
N THR A 251 10.67 -3.84 -8.90
CA THR A 251 9.70 -4.96 -8.88
C THR A 251 10.34 -6.33 -9.10
N SER A 252 11.41 -6.41 -9.89
CA SER A 252 12.06 -7.67 -10.28
C SER A 252 13.59 -7.65 -10.20
N PRO A 253 14.18 -8.15 -9.09
CA PRO A 253 13.52 -8.47 -7.82
C PRO A 253 13.22 -7.21 -7.01
N VAL A 254 12.39 -7.34 -5.98
CA VAL A 254 12.11 -6.24 -5.05
C VAL A 254 13.37 -5.76 -4.34
N ARG A 255 13.67 -4.46 -4.49
CA ARG A 255 14.73 -3.75 -3.74
C ARG A 255 14.28 -2.34 -3.42
N LEU A 256 14.44 -1.95 -2.16
CA LEU A 256 14.23 -0.55 -1.75
C LEU A 256 15.32 0.34 -2.35
N HIS A 257 14.92 1.34 -3.13
CA HIS A 257 15.79 2.34 -3.73
C HIS A 257 15.76 3.66 -2.97
N GLN A 258 14.57 4.10 -2.55
CA GLN A 258 14.40 5.38 -1.86
C GLN A 258 13.44 5.22 -0.68
N GLN A 259 13.72 5.96 0.38
CA GLN A 259 12.84 6.13 1.52
C GLN A 259 13.03 7.54 2.09
N PHE A 260 11.95 8.29 2.21
CA PHE A 260 12.01 9.63 2.80
C PHE A 260 10.68 10.02 3.47
N PRO A 261 10.70 10.91 4.47
CA PRO A 261 9.50 11.34 5.17
C PRO A 261 8.60 12.22 4.30
N VAL A 262 7.29 12.09 4.51
CA VAL A 262 6.23 12.89 3.87
C VAL A 262 5.27 13.41 4.93
N ALA A 263 4.20 14.12 4.55
CA ALA A 263 3.18 14.56 5.50
C ALA A 263 2.59 13.38 6.30
N PRO A 264 2.30 13.55 7.61
CA PRO A 264 1.83 12.49 8.50
C PRO A 264 0.65 11.67 7.97
N ALA A 265 0.68 10.36 8.25
CA ALA A 265 -0.29 9.38 7.77
C ALA A 265 -0.53 9.45 6.24
N PRO A 266 0.52 9.27 5.42
CA PRO A 266 0.35 9.11 3.97
C PRO A 266 -0.47 7.86 3.71
N TRP A 267 -1.44 7.93 2.81
CA TRP A 267 -2.33 6.81 2.52
C TRP A 267 -2.36 6.49 1.02
N ALA A 268 -2.96 7.35 0.20
CA ALA A 268 -3.01 7.13 -1.25
C ALA A 268 -1.81 7.75 -1.96
N VAL A 269 -1.33 7.07 -3.00
CA VAL A 269 -0.21 7.49 -3.84
C VAL A 269 -0.61 7.35 -5.30
N ALA A 270 -0.15 8.25 -6.15
CA ALA A 270 -0.40 8.18 -7.60
C ALA A 270 0.76 8.79 -8.40
N GLU A 271 1.24 8.10 -9.43
CA GLU A 271 2.21 8.69 -10.38
C GLU A 271 1.54 9.69 -11.33
N ASP A 272 2.23 10.81 -11.58
CA ASP A 272 1.95 11.71 -12.71
C ASP A 272 3.14 11.68 -13.69
N PRO A 273 3.12 10.80 -14.70
CA PRO A 273 4.24 10.65 -15.62
C PRO A 273 4.43 11.89 -16.51
N THR A 274 3.39 12.67 -16.74
CA THR A 274 3.44 13.87 -17.59
C THR A 274 4.23 15.00 -16.93
N ARG A 275 4.18 15.09 -15.60
CA ARG A 275 4.88 16.09 -14.80
C ARG A 275 6.07 15.53 -14.03
N GLN A 276 6.31 14.22 -14.11
CA GLN A 276 7.39 13.50 -13.46
C GLN A 276 7.38 13.69 -11.93
N VAL A 277 6.19 13.57 -11.34
CA VAL A 277 6.01 13.64 -9.89
C VAL A 277 5.15 12.49 -9.38
N VAL A 278 5.29 12.20 -8.10
CA VAL A 278 4.38 11.33 -7.35
C VAL A 278 3.52 12.18 -6.44
N TRP A 279 2.21 12.03 -6.56
CA TRP A 279 1.25 12.61 -5.65
C TRP A 279 1.03 11.70 -4.45
N VAL A 280 0.94 12.29 -3.27
CA VAL A 280 0.68 11.60 -2.01
C VAL A 280 -0.48 12.30 -1.31
N ALA A 281 -1.54 11.57 -0.99
CA ALA A 281 -2.61 12.04 -0.13
C ALA A 281 -2.36 11.61 1.32
N SER A 282 -2.35 12.59 2.23
CA SER A 282 -2.10 12.37 3.65
C SER A 282 -3.36 12.66 4.45
N THR A 283 -3.95 11.61 5.04
CA THR A 283 -5.20 11.74 5.79
C THR A 283 -4.99 12.48 7.11
N GLY A 284 -3.80 12.39 7.69
CA GLY A 284 -3.43 13.08 8.93
C GLY A 284 -3.40 14.61 8.80
N THR A 285 -3.33 15.14 7.58
CA THR A 285 -3.21 16.59 7.32
C THR A 285 -4.27 17.15 6.38
N ASN A 286 -5.13 16.33 5.77
CA ASN A 286 -6.04 16.75 4.69
C ASN A 286 -5.29 17.47 3.55
N THR A 287 -4.13 16.95 3.16
CA THR A 287 -3.32 17.52 2.06
C THR A 287 -3.00 16.49 1.00
N ILE A 288 -2.76 16.99 -0.22
CA ILE A 288 -2.01 16.27 -1.24
C ILE A 288 -0.69 16.98 -1.49
N GLN A 289 0.37 16.20 -1.62
CA GLN A 289 1.72 16.69 -1.87
C GLN A 289 2.29 16.05 -3.15
N ALA A 290 2.94 16.84 -4.00
CA ALA A 290 3.64 16.35 -5.18
C ALA A 290 5.14 16.29 -4.91
N TYR A 291 5.77 15.16 -5.22
CA TYR A 291 7.20 14.95 -5.06
C TYR A 291 7.86 14.61 -6.39
N ASP A 292 8.87 15.37 -6.75
CA ASP A 292 9.84 14.99 -7.79
C ASP A 292 10.89 14.10 -7.12
N LEU A 293 10.91 12.81 -7.45
CA LEU A 293 11.71 11.83 -6.73
C LEU A 293 13.22 11.95 -7.04
N GLY A 294 13.57 12.31 -8.28
CA GLY A 294 14.95 12.28 -8.76
C GLY A 294 15.71 11.00 -8.34
N ASP A 295 16.99 11.15 -8.00
CA ASP A 295 17.87 10.05 -7.57
C ASP A 295 18.04 9.97 -6.03
N GLY A 296 17.27 10.73 -5.24
CA GLY A 296 17.57 10.99 -3.83
C GLY A 296 16.35 11.09 -2.92
N VAL A 297 16.31 12.16 -2.11
CA VAL A 297 15.12 12.51 -1.33
C VAL A 297 14.17 13.28 -2.24
N GLY A 298 12.89 12.90 -2.25
CA GLY A 298 11.90 13.58 -3.06
C GLY A 298 11.81 15.08 -2.76
N ILE A 299 11.84 15.89 -3.81
CA ILE A 299 11.71 17.35 -3.75
C ILE A 299 10.23 17.69 -3.79
N LEU A 300 9.72 18.35 -2.74
CA LEU A 300 8.34 18.81 -2.68
C LEU A 300 8.09 19.92 -3.73
N ARG A 301 7.15 19.67 -4.64
CA ARG A 301 6.76 20.57 -5.75
C ARG A 301 5.39 21.23 -5.57
N ALA A 302 4.56 20.66 -4.71
CA ALA A 302 3.27 21.23 -4.33
C ALA A 302 2.82 20.67 -2.97
N ASP A 303 2.09 21.50 -2.21
CA ASP A 303 1.40 21.11 -0.98
C ASP A 303 0.05 21.83 -0.96
N ILE A 304 -1.03 21.07 -1.08
CA ILE A 304 -2.36 21.61 -1.38
C ILE A 304 -3.37 21.01 -0.39
N PRO A 305 -4.07 21.85 0.39
CA PRO A 305 -5.23 21.42 1.16
C PRO A 305 -6.31 20.82 0.26
N THR A 306 -6.87 19.69 0.69
CA THR A 306 -7.89 18.94 -0.06
C THR A 306 -9.09 18.62 0.83
N VAL A 307 -10.04 17.87 0.27
CA VAL A 307 -11.21 17.33 0.98
C VAL A 307 -10.80 16.50 2.19
N ARG A 308 -11.69 16.41 3.19
CA ARG A 308 -11.46 15.57 4.37
C ARG A 308 -11.49 14.08 4.00
N GLN A 309 -10.70 13.29 4.72
CA GLN A 309 -10.49 11.86 4.47
C GLN A 309 -10.11 11.55 3.00
N PRO A 310 -8.99 12.10 2.50
CA PRO A 310 -8.53 11.91 1.14
C PRO A 310 -7.93 10.50 0.95
N ASP A 311 -8.76 9.47 1.07
CA ASP A 311 -8.34 8.06 1.15
C ASP A 311 -8.07 7.45 -0.23
N SER A 312 -8.42 8.14 -1.31
CA SER A 312 -8.18 7.69 -2.67
C SER A 312 -7.64 8.81 -3.54
N LEU A 313 -6.78 8.44 -4.49
CA LEU A 313 -6.07 9.35 -5.35
C LEU A 313 -5.85 8.69 -6.70
N ALA A 314 -6.06 9.44 -7.79
CA ALA A 314 -5.69 9.02 -9.13
C ALA A 314 -5.26 10.23 -9.95
N VAL A 315 -4.43 10.00 -10.97
CA VAL A 315 -4.04 11.02 -11.94
C VAL A 315 -4.49 10.57 -13.32
N THR A 316 -5.23 11.43 -14.02
CA THR A 316 -5.68 11.20 -15.40
C THR A 316 -4.55 11.45 -16.40
N GLU A 317 -4.67 10.94 -17.62
CA GLU A 317 -3.68 11.15 -18.69
C GLU A 317 -3.46 12.63 -19.03
N SER A 318 -4.52 13.44 -18.97
CA SER A 318 -4.42 14.91 -19.10
C SER A 318 -3.83 15.62 -17.88
N GLY A 319 -3.45 14.86 -16.84
CA GLY A 319 -2.81 15.34 -15.64
C GLY A 319 -3.77 16.04 -14.67
N THR A 320 -5.07 15.74 -14.68
CA THR A 320 -5.93 16.10 -13.54
C THR A 320 -5.66 15.16 -12.39
N VAL A 321 -5.38 15.72 -11.21
CA VAL A 321 -5.33 14.98 -9.94
C VAL A 321 -6.74 14.90 -9.38
N VAL A 322 -7.19 13.69 -9.10
CA VAL A 322 -8.52 13.39 -8.56
C VAL A 322 -8.34 12.80 -7.18
N VAL A 323 -8.87 13.46 -6.16
CA VAL A 323 -8.86 12.99 -4.77
C VAL A 323 -10.27 12.57 -4.41
N GLY A 324 -10.44 11.39 -3.83
CA GLY A 324 -11.73 10.88 -3.38
C GLY A 324 -11.81 10.88 -1.86
N SER A 325 -12.93 11.41 -1.34
CA SER A 325 -13.19 11.48 0.09
C SER A 325 -13.93 10.25 0.61
N ALA A 326 -13.37 9.58 1.62
CA ALA A 326 -14.03 8.48 2.31
C ALA A 326 -15.08 8.93 3.36
N ASP A 327 -15.25 10.23 3.60
CA ASP A 327 -16.28 10.76 4.51
C ASP A 327 -17.46 11.43 3.83
N GLY A 328 -17.51 11.36 2.49
CA GLY A 328 -18.63 11.86 1.70
C GLY A 328 -18.51 13.31 1.25
N ALA A 329 -17.34 13.94 1.39
CA ALA A 329 -17.10 15.26 0.78
C ALA A 329 -17.06 15.23 -0.76
N GLY A 330 -17.01 14.05 -1.36
CA GLY A 330 -17.05 13.81 -2.80
C GLY A 330 -15.66 13.69 -3.43
N LEU A 331 -15.53 14.12 -4.69
CA LEU A 331 -14.27 14.19 -5.40
C LEU A 331 -13.71 15.61 -5.38
N HIS A 332 -12.39 15.77 -5.29
CA HIS A 332 -11.71 17.04 -5.51
C HIS A 332 -10.82 16.90 -6.75
N LEU A 333 -11.16 17.63 -7.81
CA LEU A 333 -10.46 17.60 -9.10
C LEU A 333 -9.63 18.87 -9.25
N LEU A 334 -8.33 18.72 -9.45
CA LEU A 334 -7.42 19.86 -9.55
C LEU A 334 -6.35 19.66 -10.64
N ARG A 335 -5.91 20.79 -11.20
CA ARG A 335 -4.76 20.87 -12.12
C ARG A 335 -3.77 21.92 -11.60
N PRO A 336 -3.01 21.58 -10.56
CA PRO A 336 -2.13 22.55 -9.92
C PRO A 336 -0.89 22.85 -10.77
N THR A 337 -0.44 24.09 -10.71
CA THR A 337 0.90 24.45 -11.22
C THR A 337 1.93 24.00 -10.20
N LEU A 338 2.92 23.22 -10.63
CA LEU A 338 4.02 22.79 -9.79
C LEU A 338 5.06 23.92 -9.67
N THR A 339 5.61 24.12 -8.48
CA THR A 339 6.75 25.04 -8.31
C THR A 339 7.99 24.49 -8.99
N GLU A 340 8.87 25.35 -9.49
CA GLU A 340 10.19 24.89 -9.99
C GLU A 340 11.07 24.41 -8.83
N PRO A 341 11.97 23.44 -9.04
CA PRO A 341 12.94 23.07 -8.03
C PRO A 341 13.78 24.30 -7.66
N ALA A 342 14.03 24.51 -6.37
CA ALA A 342 15.01 25.50 -5.97
C ALA A 342 16.39 25.06 -6.49
N SER A 343 16.94 25.84 -7.43
CA SER A 343 18.28 25.65 -8.02
C SER A 343 19.41 25.81 -7.01
#